data_AF-A0A7W0KGV5-F1
#
_entry.id   AF-A0A7W0KGV5-F1
#
_cell.length_a   1.000
_cell.length_b   1.000
_cell.length_c   1.000
_cell.angle_alpha   90.00
_cell.angle_beta   90.00
_cell.angle_gamma   90.00
#
_symmetry.space_group_name_H-M   'P 1'
#
loop_
_entity.id
_entity.type
_entity.pdbx_description
1 polymer ?
#
loop_
_entity_poly.entity_id
_entity_poly.type
_entity_poly.pdbx_seq_one_letter_code
_entity_poly.pdbx_strand_id
1 'polypeptide(L)'
;MTEITLTEYADATLPLSDADVALLHGRLDTWFNVRPSMRGGAFEVNPGSTVGVIRLPSGTQLQLLPKVPLRNLLWMISAACDVPREMFDDAVAITRFDQLIEIVADVFSRMVEERIDLGLYRNYVEEEANLPTVRGRILIAADLHQNAVLRHRTLCRFTTYSWDLPENQIIRHVVHLLSGWGLSRKLTGRLLALDSQLDEIERVSFRAVDVDRFTYNRQSVDYQP
;
A
#
# COMPACT_ATOMS: atom_id res chain seq x y z
N MET A 1 -7.81 -6.02 -24.93
CA MET A 1 -6.98 -5.06 -24.17
C MET A 1 -5.64 -5.02 -24.86
N THR A 2 -5.16 -3.83 -25.22
CA THR A 2 -3.89 -3.67 -25.94
C THR A 2 -2.78 -3.50 -24.93
N GLU A 3 -1.74 -4.32 -25.03
CA GLU A 3 -0.56 -4.24 -24.17
C GLU A 3 0.62 -3.74 -25.01
N ILE A 4 1.29 -2.70 -24.51
CA ILE A 4 2.40 -2.03 -25.18
C ILE A 4 3.58 -2.01 -24.21
N THR A 5 4.73 -2.46 -24.69
CA THR A 5 5.96 -2.48 -23.91
C THR A 5 6.86 -1.30 -24.31
N LEU A 6 7.29 -0.54 -23.33
CA LEU A 6 8.30 0.51 -23.44
C LEU A 6 9.52 0.12 -22.64
N THR A 7 10.70 0.61 -23.02
CA THR A 7 11.93 0.44 -22.23
C THR A 7 12.35 1.79 -21.68
N GLU A 8 12.83 1.80 -20.44
CA GLU A 8 13.40 2.97 -19.78
C GLU A 8 14.37 3.75 -20.72
N TYR A 9 14.22 5.07 -20.78
CA TYR A 9 14.92 6.02 -21.67
C TYR A 9 14.81 5.78 -23.18
N ALA A 10 14.05 4.79 -23.65
CA ALA A 10 13.89 4.53 -25.07
C ALA A 10 12.65 5.24 -25.62
N ASP A 11 12.82 5.92 -26.76
CA ASP A 11 11.70 6.51 -27.49
C ASP A 11 10.89 5.42 -28.20
N ALA A 12 9.57 5.48 -28.09
CA ALA A 12 8.67 4.64 -28.86
C ALA A 12 7.54 5.46 -29.48
N THR A 13 7.19 5.15 -30.73
CA THR A 13 6.07 5.79 -31.41
C THR A 13 4.79 5.01 -31.14
N LEU A 14 3.83 5.63 -30.45
CA LEU A 14 2.57 5.03 -30.04
C LEU A 14 1.37 5.78 -30.63
N PRO A 15 0.33 5.06 -31.10
CA PRO A 15 -0.96 5.66 -31.41
C PRO A 15 -1.72 5.90 -30.10
N LEU A 16 -1.53 7.08 -29.50
CA LEU A 16 -2.23 7.49 -28.28
C LEU A 16 -3.48 8.30 -28.60
N SER A 17 -4.54 8.12 -27.80
CA SER A 17 -5.72 8.99 -27.84
C SER A 17 -5.46 10.31 -27.11
N ASP A 18 -6.23 11.36 -27.40
CA ASP A 18 -6.11 12.65 -26.73
C ASP A 18 -6.28 12.53 -25.20
N ALA A 19 -7.14 11.62 -24.74
CA ALA A 19 -7.33 11.34 -23.31
C ALA A 19 -6.09 10.70 -22.67
N ASP A 20 -5.40 9.82 -23.40
CA ASP A 20 -4.17 9.20 -22.92
C ASP A 20 -3.05 10.24 -22.83
N VAL A 21 -2.91 11.09 -23.85
CA VAL A 21 -1.93 12.18 -23.88
C VAL A 21 -2.19 13.19 -22.77
N ALA A 22 -3.46 13.54 -22.51
CA ALA A 22 -3.83 14.42 -21.40
C ALA A 22 -3.46 13.83 -20.03
N LEU A 23 -3.58 12.52 -19.84
CA LEU A 23 -3.14 11.86 -18.61
C LEU A 23 -1.60 11.89 -18.47
N LEU A 24 -0.88 11.63 -19.56
CA LEU A 24 0.59 11.64 -19.57
C LEU A 24 1.15 13.05 -19.31
N HIS A 25 0.61 14.10 -19.93
CA HIS A 25 1.03 15.49 -19.68
C HIS A 25 0.46 16.10 -18.39
N GLY A 26 -0.56 15.49 -17.80
CA GLY A 26 -1.18 15.97 -16.58
C GLY A 26 -0.52 15.35 -15.35
N ARG A 27 -1.02 14.17 -14.98
CA ARG A 27 -0.66 13.54 -13.70
C ARG A 27 0.71 12.86 -13.74
N LEU A 28 1.18 12.48 -14.93
CA LEU A 28 2.40 11.68 -15.11
C LEU A 28 3.50 12.44 -15.86
N ASP A 29 3.43 13.78 -15.94
CA ASP A 29 4.33 14.61 -16.75
C ASP A 29 5.80 14.49 -16.30
N THR A 30 6.01 14.25 -15.01
CA THR A 30 7.35 14.03 -14.45
C THR A 30 7.97 12.69 -14.86
N TRP A 31 7.17 11.74 -15.33
CA TRP A 31 7.60 10.39 -15.67
C TRP A 31 7.78 10.18 -17.17
N PHE A 32 7.11 10.99 -18.01
CA PHE A 32 7.10 10.80 -19.46
C PHE A 32 7.48 12.07 -20.20
N ASN A 33 8.27 11.91 -21.24
CA ASN A 33 8.45 12.94 -22.26
C ASN A 33 7.65 12.50 -23.49
N VAL A 34 6.60 13.25 -23.80
CA VAL A 34 5.67 12.97 -24.91
C VAL A 34 5.77 14.08 -25.94
N ARG A 35 5.97 13.71 -27.20
CA ARG A 35 6.10 14.64 -28.32
C ARG A 35 5.29 14.16 -29.53
N PRO A 36 4.71 15.06 -30.33
CA PRO A 36 4.04 14.66 -31.57
C PRO A 36 5.06 14.09 -32.57
N SER A 37 4.72 12.98 -33.23
CA SER A 37 5.57 12.37 -34.25
C SER A 37 5.54 13.18 -35.56
N MET A 38 6.70 13.30 -36.21
CA MET A 38 6.86 13.99 -37.51
C MET A 38 6.00 13.40 -38.63
N ARG A 39 5.60 12.12 -38.53
CA ARG A 39 4.79 11.43 -39.56
C ARG A 39 3.28 11.68 -39.41
N GLY A 40 2.86 12.40 -38.37
CA GLY A 40 1.46 12.68 -38.06
C GLY A 40 0.70 11.46 -37.53
N GLY A 41 -0.26 11.69 -36.62
CA GLY A 41 -1.17 10.65 -36.12
C GLY A 41 -0.61 9.70 -35.05
N ALA A 42 0.61 9.95 -34.55
CA ALA A 42 1.20 9.20 -33.44
C ALA A 42 2.04 10.12 -32.53
N PHE A 43 2.33 9.66 -31.33
CA PHE A 43 3.15 10.35 -30.35
C PHE A 43 4.43 9.56 -30.08
N GLU A 44 5.55 10.25 -30.00
CA GLU A 44 6.80 9.73 -29.48
C GLU A 44 6.78 9.85 -27.96
N VAL A 45 6.92 8.72 -27.27
CA VAL A 45 6.81 8.60 -25.82
C VAL A 45 8.10 8.01 -25.28
N ASN A 46 8.69 8.69 -24.31
CA ASN A 46 9.86 8.24 -23.59
C ASN A 46 9.52 8.18 -22.08
N PRO A 47 9.61 7.02 -21.43
CA PRO A 47 9.27 6.86 -20.01
C PRO A 47 10.37 7.32 -19.05
N GLY A 48 11.44 7.96 -19.53
CA GLY A 48 12.54 8.43 -18.68
C GLY A 48 13.14 7.30 -17.85
N SER A 49 13.32 7.52 -16.55
CA SER A 49 13.79 6.54 -15.57
C SER A 49 12.67 5.69 -14.95
N THR A 50 11.46 5.72 -15.50
CA THR A 50 10.28 5.12 -14.89
C THR A 50 10.09 3.67 -15.34
N VAL A 51 9.79 2.80 -14.38
CA VAL A 51 9.61 1.35 -14.58
C VAL A 51 8.33 0.91 -13.87
N GLY A 52 7.53 0.04 -14.48
CA GLY A 52 6.26 -0.41 -13.90
C GLY A 52 5.15 -0.65 -14.92
N VAL A 53 3.90 -0.67 -14.45
CA VAL A 53 2.71 -0.87 -15.30
C VAL A 53 1.74 0.29 -15.11
N ILE A 54 1.27 0.87 -16.21
CA ILE A 54 0.30 1.96 -16.20
C ILE A 54 -0.87 1.59 -17.10
N ARG A 55 -2.09 1.76 -16.61
CA ARG A 55 -3.30 1.66 -17.42
C ARG A 55 -3.73 3.04 -17.89
N LEU A 56 -3.81 3.20 -19.20
CA LEU A 56 -4.26 4.42 -19.84
C LEU A 56 -5.80 4.48 -19.91
N PRO A 57 -6.41 5.68 -20.00
CA PRO A 57 -7.86 5.86 -20.16
C PRO A 57 -8.47 5.08 -21.33
N SER A 58 -7.74 4.91 -22.43
CA SER A 58 -8.17 4.10 -23.58
C SER A 58 -8.29 2.59 -23.29
N GLY A 59 -7.88 2.15 -22.10
CA GLY A 59 -7.79 0.73 -21.73
C GLY A 59 -6.51 0.06 -22.21
N THR A 60 -5.60 0.80 -22.85
CA THR A 60 -4.25 0.34 -23.18
C THR A 60 -3.40 0.22 -21.93
N GLN A 61 -2.62 -0.85 -21.81
CA GLN A 61 -1.69 -1.08 -20.71
C GLN A 61 -0.25 -0.85 -21.20
N LEU A 62 0.45 0.08 -20.57
CA LEU A 62 1.87 0.33 -20.78
C LEU A 62 2.67 -0.50 -19.77
N GLN A 63 3.53 -1.38 -20.26
CA GLN A 63 4.57 -2.03 -19.45
C GLN A 63 5.90 -1.32 -19.69
N LEU A 64 6.42 -0.65 -18.68
CA LEU A 64 7.69 0.09 -18.73
C LEU A 64 8.80 -0.80 -18.17
N LEU A 65 9.57 -1.44 -19.04
CA LEU A 65 10.64 -2.36 -18.65
C LEU A 65 11.94 -1.62 -18.29
N PRO A 66 12.69 -2.10 -17.28
CA PRO A 66 14.02 -1.59 -17.00
C PRO A 66 15.01 -1.99 -18.09
N LYS A 67 16.14 -1.27 -18.19
CA LYS A 67 17.28 -1.67 -19.05
C LYS A 67 18.02 -2.91 -18.55
N VAL A 68 17.80 -3.27 -17.29
CA VAL A 68 18.38 -4.45 -16.63
C VAL A 68 17.34 -5.57 -16.55
N PRO A 69 17.73 -6.83 -16.33
CA PRO A 69 16.77 -7.91 -16.12
C PRO A 69 15.78 -7.58 -14.98
N LEU A 70 14.50 -7.91 -15.18
CA LEU A 70 13.43 -7.52 -14.24
C LEU A 70 13.65 -8.02 -12.81
N ARG A 71 14.29 -9.19 -12.64
CA ARG A 71 14.71 -9.71 -11.32
C ARG A 71 15.56 -8.72 -10.51
N ASN A 72 16.33 -7.85 -11.17
CA ASN A 72 17.17 -6.88 -10.50
C ASN A 72 16.36 -5.85 -9.73
N LEU A 73 15.09 -5.62 -10.10
CA LEU A 73 14.20 -4.75 -9.33
C LEU A 73 13.97 -5.29 -7.91
N LEU A 74 13.90 -6.62 -7.72
CA LEU A 74 13.76 -7.19 -6.38
C LEU A 74 14.97 -6.91 -5.51
N TRP A 75 16.18 -6.95 -6.10
CA TRP A 75 17.41 -6.59 -5.40
C TRP A 75 17.49 -5.11 -5.07
N MET A 76 16.88 -4.26 -5.90
CA MET A 76 16.76 -2.83 -5.64
C MET A 76 15.72 -2.56 -4.54
N ILE A 77 14.58 -3.27 -4.55
CA ILE A 77 13.55 -3.20 -3.50
C ILE A 77 14.15 -3.66 -2.17
N SER A 78 14.82 -4.82 -2.14
CA SER A 78 15.54 -5.32 -0.96
C SER A 78 16.49 -4.27 -0.39
N ALA A 79 17.28 -3.62 -1.23
CA ALA A 79 18.21 -2.59 -0.79
C ALA A 79 17.53 -1.27 -0.35
N ALA A 80 16.44 -0.87 -1.02
CA ALA A 80 15.75 0.39 -0.75
C ALA A 80 14.82 0.31 0.47
N CYS A 81 14.23 -0.86 0.72
CA CYS A 81 13.28 -1.13 1.80
C CYS A 81 13.92 -1.88 2.99
N ASP A 82 15.23 -2.13 2.97
CA ASP A 82 15.94 -2.90 4.01
C ASP A 82 15.34 -4.29 4.27
N VAL A 83 14.85 -4.95 3.21
CA VAL A 83 14.29 -6.31 3.27
C VAL A 83 15.41 -7.31 2.95
N PRO A 84 15.61 -8.38 3.74
CA PRO A 84 16.65 -9.37 3.50
C PRO A 84 16.55 -9.98 2.09
N ARG A 85 17.69 -10.09 1.41
CA ARG A 85 17.74 -10.57 0.01
C ARG A 85 17.23 -12.00 -0.12
N GLU A 86 17.44 -12.80 0.90
CA GLU A 86 17.06 -14.20 1.02
C GLU A 86 15.54 -14.37 0.91
N MET A 87 14.76 -13.34 1.25
CA MET A 87 13.31 -13.37 1.07
C MET A 87 12.92 -13.40 -0.42
N PHE A 88 13.80 -12.94 -1.32
CA PHE A 88 13.58 -12.89 -2.76
C PHE A 88 14.29 -14.01 -3.54
N ASP A 89 14.99 -14.94 -2.90
CA ASP A 89 15.89 -15.89 -3.59
C ASP A 89 15.18 -16.85 -4.56
N ASP A 90 13.90 -17.15 -4.34
CA ASP A 90 13.08 -18.00 -5.22
C ASP A 90 12.75 -17.34 -6.59
N ALA A 91 13.17 -16.08 -6.80
CA ALA A 91 12.78 -15.24 -7.94
C ALA A 91 13.62 -15.41 -9.23
N VAL A 92 14.13 -16.61 -9.51
CA VAL A 92 15.18 -16.83 -10.52
C VAL A 92 14.77 -16.46 -11.97
N ALA A 93 13.47 -16.46 -12.29
CA ALA A 93 12.97 -16.31 -13.67
C ALA A 93 11.85 -15.28 -13.87
N ILE A 94 11.91 -14.12 -13.19
CA ILE A 94 10.93 -13.05 -13.43
C ILE A 94 11.15 -12.41 -14.80
N THR A 95 10.09 -12.39 -15.59
CA THR A 95 10.04 -11.75 -16.92
C THR A 95 8.89 -10.76 -17.06
N ARG A 96 7.91 -10.79 -16.15
CA ARG A 96 6.71 -9.93 -16.18
C ARG A 96 6.46 -9.26 -14.83
N PHE A 97 5.79 -8.11 -14.85
CA PHE A 97 5.47 -7.34 -13.65
C PHE A 97 4.47 -8.03 -12.70
N ASP A 98 3.54 -8.83 -13.22
CA ASP A 98 2.62 -9.59 -12.38
C ASP A 98 3.35 -10.64 -11.55
N GLN A 99 4.38 -11.29 -12.11
CA GLN A 99 5.26 -12.19 -11.37
C GLN A 99 6.03 -11.45 -10.27
N LEU A 100 6.45 -10.21 -10.53
CA LEU A 100 7.11 -9.37 -9.52
C LEU A 100 6.15 -9.06 -8.37
N ILE A 101 4.91 -8.66 -8.66
CA ILE A 101 3.89 -8.39 -7.62
C ILE A 101 3.57 -9.64 -6.83
N GLU A 102 3.46 -10.82 -7.47
CA GLU A 102 3.26 -12.10 -6.78
C GLU A 102 4.35 -12.36 -5.75
N ILE A 103 5.62 -12.11 -6.10
CA ILE A 103 6.76 -12.33 -5.20
C ILE A 103 6.79 -11.29 -4.08
N VAL A 104 6.57 -10.01 -4.38
CA VAL A 104 6.49 -8.96 -3.35
C VAL A 104 5.36 -9.25 -2.37
N ALA A 105 4.19 -9.67 -2.85
CA ALA A 105 3.06 -10.03 -2.01
C ALA A 105 3.34 -11.28 -1.14
N ASP A 106 4.08 -12.27 -1.67
CA ASP A 106 4.51 -13.42 -0.89
C ASP A 106 5.52 -13.04 0.21
N VAL A 107 6.52 -12.22 -0.11
CA VAL A 107 7.48 -11.65 0.86
C VAL A 107 6.73 -10.88 1.96
N PHE A 108 5.84 -9.98 1.57
CA PHE A 108 5.00 -9.23 2.50
C PHE A 108 4.19 -10.17 3.40
N SER A 109 3.54 -11.21 2.85
CA SER A 109 2.76 -12.15 3.66
C SER A 109 3.61 -12.92 4.67
N ARG A 110 4.87 -13.26 4.34
CA ARG A 110 5.84 -13.85 5.30
C ARG A 110 6.19 -12.87 6.41
N MET A 111 6.46 -11.60 6.07
CA MET A 111 6.78 -10.58 7.06
C MET A 111 5.59 -10.33 8.01
N VAL A 112 4.35 -10.34 7.49
CA VAL A 112 3.15 -10.21 8.32
C VAL A 112 2.97 -11.40 9.25
N GLU A 113 3.21 -12.63 8.79
CA GLU A 113 3.18 -13.81 9.65
C GLU A 113 4.22 -13.74 10.77
N GLU A 114 5.47 -13.41 10.43
CA GLU A 114 6.53 -13.23 11.42
C GLU A 114 6.16 -12.13 12.42
N ARG A 115 5.53 -11.05 11.96
CA ARG A 115 5.08 -9.96 12.83
C ARG A 115 3.98 -10.39 13.80
N ILE A 116 3.04 -11.21 13.33
CA ILE A 116 1.99 -11.78 14.18
C ILE A 116 2.60 -12.72 15.21
N ASP A 117 3.55 -13.57 14.82
CA ASP A 117 4.23 -14.52 15.70
C ASP A 117 5.05 -13.83 16.80
N LEU A 118 5.71 -12.72 16.47
CA LEU A 118 6.42 -11.86 17.43
C LEU A 118 5.47 -11.01 18.28
N GLY A 119 4.18 -10.96 17.93
CA GLY A 119 3.16 -10.12 18.54
C GLY A 119 3.09 -8.73 17.90
N LEU A 120 1.87 -8.23 17.69
CA LEU A 120 1.64 -6.91 17.13
C LEU A 120 2.00 -5.78 18.09
N TYR A 121 2.48 -4.67 17.54
CA TYR A 121 2.71 -3.43 18.23
C TYR A 121 1.42 -2.97 18.93
N ARG A 122 1.58 -2.50 20.16
CA ARG A 122 0.49 -2.03 21.01
C ARG A 122 0.90 -0.74 21.67
N ASN A 123 -0.06 0.14 21.85
CA ASN A 123 0.15 1.43 22.48
C ASN A 123 -1.10 1.86 23.24
N TYR A 124 -0.93 2.82 24.14
CA TYR A 124 -2.05 3.42 24.85
C TYR A 124 -2.77 4.42 23.95
N VAL A 125 -4.04 4.18 23.69
CA VAL A 125 -4.94 5.09 22.96
C VAL A 125 -5.87 5.75 23.96
N GLU A 126 -5.99 7.08 23.90
CA GLU A 126 -7.00 7.82 24.66
C GLU A 126 -8.38 7.65 24.03
N GLU A 127 -9.35 7.26 24.86
CA GLU A 127 -10.74 7.07 24.49
C GLU A 127 -11.62 7.93 25.40
N GLU A 128 -12.72 8.44 24.84
CA GLU A 128 -13.80 9.08 25.58
C GLU A 128 -15.08 8.27 25.41
N ALA A 129 -15.67 7.80 26.52
CA ALA A 129 -16.91 7.05 26.47
C ALA A 129 -17.82 7.37 27.65
N ASN A 130 -19.13 7.30 27.41
CA ASN A 130 -20.15 7.45 28.43
C ASN A 130 -20.47 6.07 29.03
N LEU A 131 -19.89 5.76 30.18
CA LEU A 131 -19.87 4.40 30.76
C LEU A 131 -20.82 4.27 31.96
N PRO A 132 -21.37 3.07 32.25
CA PRO A 132 -22.17 2.85 33.45
C PRO A 132 -21.35 2.86 34.75
N THR A 133 -20.03 2.90 34.64
CA THR A 133 -19.08 2.94 35.76
C THR A 133 -17.98 3.95 35.46
N VAL A 134 -17.33 4.47 36.52
CA VAL A 134 -16.22 5.40 36.37
C VAL A 134 -14.96 4.65 35.95
N ARG A 135 -14.34 5.06 34.84
CA ARG A 135 -13.05 4.55 34.36
C ARG A 135 -12.16 5.72 33.95
N GLY A 136 -10.99 5.85 34.56
CA GLY A 136 -10.08 6.97 34.27
C GLY A 136 -10.60 8.31 34.79
N ARG A 137 -10.49 9.36 33.98
CA ARG A 137 -10.83 10.74 34.35
C ARG A 137 -12.26 11.09 33.93
N ILE A 138 -13.09 11.50 34.88
CA ILE A 138 -14.44 12.03 34.59
C ILE A 138 -14.32 13.38 33.88
N LEU A 139 -15.03 13.54 32.75
CA LEU A 139 -15.13 14.80 32.02
C LEU A 139 -16.28 15.64 32.59
N ILE A 140 -16.12 16.12 33.82
CA ILE A 140 -17.19 16.71 34.66
C ILE A 140 -18.11 17.68 33.89
N ALA A 141 -17.54 18.66 33.18
CA ALA A 141 -18.34 19.65 32.45
C ALA A 141 -19.19 19.02 31.34
N ALA A 142 -18.58 18.16 30.52
CA ALA A 142 -19.28 17.48 29.42
C ALA A 142 -20.28 16.43 29.94
N ASP A 143 -19.95 15.73 31.04
CA ASP A 143 -20.83 14.80 31.74
C ASP A 143 -22.09 15.48 32.29
N LEU A 144 -21.94 16.63 32.96
CA LEU A 144 -23.06 17.43 33.45
C LEU A 144 -24.02 17.85 32.34
N HIS A 145 -23.50 18.20 31.17
CA HIS A 145 -24.33 18.53 30.01
C HIS A 145 -25.01 17.30 29.40
N GLN A 146 -24.29 16.19 29.23
CA GLN A 146 -24.78 15.01 28.51
C GLN A 146 -25.67 14.10 29.37
N ASN A 147 -25.37 13.94 30.66
CA ASN A 147 -26.02 13.02 31.59
C ASN A 147 -26.87 13.72 32.65
N ALA A 148 -27.28 14.98 32.40
CA ALA A 148 -28.13 15.76 33.32
C ALA A 148 -29.38 14.99 33.80
N VAL A 149 -29.97 14.20 32.91
CA VAL A 149 -31.17 13.38 33.16
C VAL A 149 -30.82 11.90 33.42
N LEU A 150 -29.87 11.33 32.67
CA LEU A 150 -29.47 9.91 32.76
C LEU A 150 -28.27 9.73 33.69
N ARG A 151 -28.50 9.81 35.00
CA ARG A 151 -27.44 9.76 36.04
C ARG A 151 -26.79 8.39 36.28
N HIS A 152 -27.17 7.36 35.53
CA HIS A 152 -26.60 6.01 35.65
C HIS A 152 -25.38 5.80 34.74
N ARG A 153 -24.94 6.84 34.03
CA ARG A 153 -23.72 6.82 33.21
C ARG A 153 -22.85 8.03 33.53
N THR A 154 -21.57 7.91 33.24
CA THR A 154 -20.55 8.93 33.45
C THR A 154 -19.64 9.02 32.24
N LEU A 155 -19.54 10.21 31.65
CA LEU A 155 -18.63 10.50 30.56
C LEU A 155 -17.19 10.58 31.11
N CYS A 156 -16.36 9.65 30.66
CA CYS A 156 -14.99 9.51 31.12
C CYS A 156 -14.00 9.50 29.94
N ARG A 157 -12.81 10.06 30.18
CA ARG A 157 -11.61 9.88 29.34
C ARG A 157 -10.66 8.89 30.01
N PHE A 158 -10.25 7.86 29.29
CA PHE A 158 -9.33 6.84 29.79
C PHE A 158 -8.43 6.33 28.67
N THR A 159 -7.37 5.62 29.03
CA THR A 159 -6.48 4.97 28.07
C THR A 159 -6.72 3.47 28.03
N THR A 160 -6.77 2.91 26.82
CA THR A 160 -6.76 1.45 26.60
C THR A 160 -5.47 1.06 25.91
N TYR A 161 -4.90 -0.08 26.31
CA TYR A 161 -3.76 -0.66 25.61
C TYR A 161 -4.29 -1.45 24.41
N SER A 162 -4.13 -0.90 23.21
CA SER A 162 -4.75 -1.40 21.99
C SER A 162 -3.71 -1.76 20.92
N TRP A 163 -4.03 -2.76 20.10
CA TRP A 163 -3.35 -3.06 18.83
C TRP A 163 -4.07 -2.42 17.64
N ASP A 164 -5.23 -1.81 17.84
CA ASP A 164 -5.92 -1.07 16.80
C ASP A 164 -5.26 0.30 16.61
N LEU A 165 -4.11 0.27 15.92
CA LEU A 165 -3.23 1.40 15.67
C LEU A 165 -3.01 1.55 14.16
N PRO A 166 -2.74 2.77 13.65
CA PRO A 166 -2.48 2.99 12.24
C PRO A 166 -1.47 2.00 11.63
N GLU A 167 -0.42 1.62 12.38
CA GLU A 167 0.64 0.69 11.94
C GLU A 167 0.13 -0.72 11.68
N ASN A 168 -0.85 -1.19 12.46
CA ASN A 168 -1.47 -2.49 12.25
C ASN A 168 -2.64 -2.39 11.25
N GLN A 169 -3.35 -1.25 11.23
CA GLN A 169 -4.43 -0.98 10.28
C GLN A 169 -3.92 -0.93 8.84
N ILE A 170 -2.76 -0.33 8.58
CA ILE A 170 -2.15 -0.31 7.24
C ILE A 170 -1.78 -1.72 6.78
N ILE A 171 -1.24 -2.56 7.66
CA ILE A 171 -0.96 -3.96 7.34
C ILE A 171 -2.26 -4.68 6.93
N ARG A 172 -3.31 -4.58 7.76
CA ARG A 172 -4.61 -5.19 7.44
C ARG A 172 -5.17 -4.66 6.11
N HIS A 173 -5.05 -3.36 5.86
CA HIS A 173 -5.48 -2.73 4.62
C HIS A 173 -4.77 -3.33 3.40
N VAL A 174 -3.44 -3.45 3.44
CA VAL A 174 -2.64 -4.00 2.35
C VAL A 174 -2.92 -5.49 2.15
N VAL A 175 -3.04 -6.28 3.22
CA VAL A 175 -3.42 -7.70 3.15
C VAL A 175 -4.77 -7.85 2.43
N HIS A 176 -5.76 -7.05 2.82
CA HIS A 176 -7.09 -7.07 2.21
C HIS A 176 -7.03 -6.68 0.72
N LEU A 177 -6.31 -5.61 0.40
CA LEU A 177 -6.14 -5.13 -0.98
C LEU A 177 -5.46 -6.19 -1.88
N LEU A 178 -4.39 -6.83 -1.39
CA LEU A 178 -3.68 -7.87 -2.13
C LEU A 178 -4.53 -9.13 -2.32
N SER A 179 -5.41 -9.46 -1.38
CA SER A 179 -6.33 -10.60 -1.52
C SER A 179 -7.29 -10.45 -2.71
N GLY A 180 -7.58 -9.22 -3.14
CA GLY A 180 -8.41 -8.90 -4.30
C GLY A 180 -7.63 -8.68 -5.61
N TRP A 181 -6.30 -8.81 -5.60
CA TRP A 181 -5.43 -8.37 -6.70
C TRP A 181 -5.30 -9.38 -7.86
N GLY A 182 -5.86 -10.58 -7.70
CA GLY A 182 -5.77 -11.64 -8.71
C GLY A 182 -4.45 -12.42 -8.66
N LEU A 183 -3.87 -12.56 -7.47
CA LEU A 183 -2.67 -13.38 -7.20
C LEU A 183 -2.97 -14.88 -7.31
N SER A 184 -1.94 -15.73 -7.18
CA SER A 184 -2.15 -17.18 -7.15
C SER A 184 -3.14 -17.59 -6.04
N ARG A 185 -3.84 -18.70 -6.26
CA ARG A 185 -4.82 -19.21 -5.29
C ARG A 185 -4.20 -19.49 -3.92
N LYS A 186 -2.96 -19.98 -3.90
CA LYS A 186 -2.23 -20.26 -2.64
C LYS A 186 -2.00 -18.96 -1.87
N LEU A 187 -1.45 -17.94 -2.53
CA LEU A 187 -1.14 -16.66 -1.89
C LEU A 187 -2.41 -15.91 -1.49
N THR A 188 -3.45 -15.93 -2.33
CA THR A 188 -4.76 -15.37 -2.02
C THR A 188 -5.36 -16.01 -0.76
N GLY A 189 -5.33 -17.35 -0.65
CA GLY A 189 -5.81 -18.05 0.53
C GLY A 189 -5.03 -17.69 1.80
N ARG A 190 -3.71 -17.53 1.69
CA ARG A 190 -2.84 -17.09 2.78
C ARG A 190 -3.19 -15.67 3.25
N LEU A 191 -3.35 -14.72 2.32
CA LEU A 191 -3.74 -13.34 2.63
C LEU A 191 -5.12 -13.27 3.29
N LEU A 192 -6.10 -14.05 2.82
CA LEU A 192 -7.41 -14.12 3.46
C LEU A 192 -7.34 -14.68 4.90
N ALA A 193 -6.47 -15.67 5.14
CA ALA A 193 -6.24 -16.17 6.49
C ALA A 193 -5.58 -15.10 7.39
N LEU A 194 -4.67 -14.30 6.87
CA LEU A 194 -4.07 -13.18 7.60
C LEU A 194 -5.08 -12.08 7.91
N ASP A 195 -5.93 -11.67 6.95
CA ASP A 195 -6.98 -10.68 7.21
C ASP A 195 -8.01 -11.17 8.25
N SER A 196 -8.21 -12.48 8.35
CA SER A 196 -9.03 -13.08 9.41
C SER A 196 -8.35 -13.10 10.78
N GLN A 197 -7.02 -13.22 10.84
CA GLN A 197 -6.27 -13.15 12.10
C GLN A 197 -6.17 -11.71 12.63
N LEU A 198 -6.28 -10.72 11.74
CA LEU A 198 -6.26 -9.30 12.05
C LEU A 198 -7.68 -8.74 12.26
N ASP A 199 -8.68 -9.58 12.56
CA ASP A 199 -10.08 -9.18 12.55
C ASP A 199 -10.47 -8.13 13.58
N GLU A 200 -9.77 -8.10 14.72
CA GLU A 200 -9.91 -7.12 15.80
C GLU A 200 -9.35 -5.72 15.47
N ILE A 201 -8.57 -5.55 14.39
CA ILE A 201 -7.99 -4.25 13.99
C ILE A 201 -8.92 -3.56 13.00
N GLU A 202 -9.28 -2.30 13.17
CA GLU A 202 -10.22 -1.64 12.27
C GLU A 202 -9.72 -1.63 10.81
N ARG A 203 -10.62 -1.92 9.86
CA ARG A 203 -10.30 -1.81 8.43
C ARG A 203 -10.38 -0.36 7.99
N VAL A 204 -9.25 0.33 8.06
CA VAL A 204 -9.10 1.70 7.55
C VAL A 204 -8.52 1.68 6.13
N SER A 205 -9.04 2.53 5.24
CA SER A 205 -8.48 2.70 3.89
C SER A 205 -7.40 3.77 3.91
N PHE A 206 -6.20 3.42 3.44
CA PHE A 206 -5.09 4.36 3.32
C PHE A 206 -4.83 4.69 1.85
N ARG A 207 -4.42 5.94 1.60
CA ARG A 207 -3.83 6.34 0.32
C ARG A 207 -2.31 6.29 0.44
N ALA A 208 -1.61 6.21 -0.68
CA ALA A 208 -0.14 6.26 -0.69
C ALA A 208 0.42 7.47 0.09
N VAL A 209 -0.22 8.64 -0.02
CA VAL A 209 0.17 9.87 0.69
C VAL A 209 -0.02 9.80 2.21
N ASP A 210 -0.85 8.88 2.70
CA ASP A 210 -1.06 8.67 4.13
C ASP A 210 0.06 7.79 4.70
N VAL A 211 0.59 6.86 3.89
CA VAL A 211 1.72 6.00 4.25
C VAL A 211 3.00 6.82 4.45
N ASP A 212 3.25 7.82 3.61
CA ASP A 212 4.41 8.73 3.72
C ASP A 212 4.45 9.55 5.03
N ARG A 213 3.33 9.58 5.77
CA ARG A 213 3.20 10.34 7.03
C ARG A 213 3.46 9.50 8.27
N PHE A 214 3.67 8.20 8.12
CA PHE A 214 3.97 7.33 9.24
C PHE A 214 5.30 7.72 9.89
N THR A 215 5.27 7.88 11.20
CA THR A 215 6.46 8.14 12.01
C THR A 215 6.71 6.96 12.92
N TYR A 216 7.76 6.20 12.64
CA TYR A 216 8.14 5.04 13.43
C TYR A 216 8.97 5.46 14.65
N ASN A 217 8.72 4.81 15.78
CA ASN A 217 9.48 5.01 17.00
C ASN A 217 10.24 3.72 17.36
N ARG A 218 11.01 3.71 18.45
CA ARG A 218 11.81 2.53 18.85
C ARG A 218 10.99 1.24 19.00
N GLN A 219 9.68 1.33 19.27
CA GLN A 219 8.78 0.19 19.46
C GLN A 219 8.02 -0.21 18.18
N SER A 220 8.10 0.59 17.12
CA SER A 220 7.46 0.32 15.82
C SER A 220 8.43 0.40 14.64
N VAL A 221 9.73 0.56 14.87
CA VAL A 221 10.75 0.68 13.82
C VAL A 221 10.85 -0.56 12.94
N ASP A 222 10.52 -1.72 13.50
CA ASP A 222 10.46 -3.01 12.83
C ASP A 222 9.26 -3.14 11.86
N TYR A 223 8.36 -2.15 11.81
CA TYR A 223 7.28 -2.05 10.82
C TYR A 223 7.66 -1.23 9.58
N GLN A 224 8.85 -0.61 9.57
CA GLN A 224 9.27 0.27 8.49
C GLN A 224 9.63 -0.47 7.17
N PRO A 225 10.32 -1.63 7.20
CA PRO A 225 10.58 -2.42 5.99
C PRO A 225 9.30 -2.91 5.31
#